data_AF-A0A381QF24-F1
#
_entry.id   AF-A0A381QF24-F1
#
_cell.length_a   1.000
_cell.length_b   1.000
_cell.length_c   1.000
_cell.angle_alpha   90.00
_cell.angle_beta   90.00
_cell.angle_gamma   90.00
#
_symmetry.space_group_name_H-M   'P 1'
#
loop_
_entity.id
_entity.type
_entity.pdbx_description
1 polymer ?
#
loop_
_entity_poly.entity_id
_entity_poly.type
_entity_poly.pdbx_seq_one_letter_code
_entity_poly.pdbx_strand_id
1 'polypeptide(L)'
;MFIRLFIFPVAIVIFLTACSGRTAEFPSQSFRSRLSEGDSHMGWSLNYFESWQNGLQQRYLKLAERHTIAAIKLFRHLESDTSPRISEFYVVRERRTRSCRLLAELQFAASNHGHQLSSNTPDGCIYF
;
A
#
# COMPACT_ATOMS: atom_id res chain seq x y z
N MET A 1 28.20 32.67 34.69
CA MET A 1 28.61 32.43 33.29
C MET A 1 29.05 30.98 33.05
N PHE A 2 28.37 29.98 33.63
CA PHE A 2 28.69 28.54 33.46
C PHE A 2 27.54 27.74 32.87
N ILE A 3 26.30 28.23 32.97
CA ILE A 3 25.09 27.55 32.49
C ILE A 3 24.98 27.56 30.95
N ARG A 4 25.55 28.57 30.26
CA ARG A 4 25.52 28.65 28.79
C ARG A 4 26.51 27.70 28.09
N LEU A 5 27.57 27.25 28.78
CA LEU A 5 28.63 26.41 28.18
C LEU A 5 28.23 24.93 28.06
N PHE A 6 27.22 24.47 28.81
CA PHE A 6 26.75 23.09 28.77
C PHE A 6 25.55 22.85 27.83
N ILE A 7 24.84 23.90 27.41
CA ILE A 7 23.65 23.75 26.56
C ILE A 7 24.04 23.42 25.10
N PHE A 8 25.12 24.03 24.61
CA PHE A 8 25.60 23.81 23.24
C PHE A 8 26.03 22.37 22.92
N PRO A 9 26.87 21.70 23.72
CA PRO A 9 27.28 20.32 23.41
C PRO A 9 26.13 19.32 23.55
N VAL A 10 25.20 19.53 24.50
CA VAL A 10 24.04 18.64 24.70
C VAL A 10 23.06 18.74 23.53
N ALA A 11 22.82 19.95 23.02
CA ALA A 11 21.98 20.14 21.83
C ALA A 11 22.58 19.44 20.59
N ILE A 12 23.90 19.46 20.41
CA ILE A 12 24.60 18.79 19.31
C ILE A 12 24.46 17.26 19.42
N VAL A 13 24.62 16.69 20.62
CA VAL A 13 24.47 15.23 20.83
C VAL A 13 23.04 14.76 20.54
N ILE A 14 22.02 15.52 20.94
CA ILE A 14 20.61 15.21 20.64
C ILE A 14 20.32 15.32 19.12
N PHE A 15 20.93 16.30 18.44
CA PHE A 15 20.80 16.43 16.98
C PHE A 15 21.46 15.28 16.22
N LEU A 16 22.60 14.78 16.72
CA LEU A 16 23.33 13.67 16.09
C LEU A 16 22.62 12.32 16.26
N THR A 17 21.95 12.07 17.39
CA THR A 17 21.18 10.83 17.61
C THR A 17 19.83 10.84 16.88
N ALA A 18 19.25 12.02 16.61
CA ALA A 18 18.02 12.12 15.81
C ALA A 18 18.20 11.75 14.33
N CYS A 19 19.42 11.83 13.79
CA CYS A 19 19.74 11.46 12.41
C CYS A 19 20.18 10.01 12.24
N SER A 20 20.55 9.28 13.30
CA SER A 20 20.99 7.87 13.19
C SER A 20 19.83 6.86 13.21
N GLY A 21 18.61 7.30 13.54
CA GLY A 21 17.42 6.45 13.66
C GLY A 21 16.72 6.07 12.35
N ARG A 22 17.38 6.22 11.19
CA ARG A 22 16.87 5.74 9.91
C ARG A 22 17.87 4.78 9.28
N THR A 23 17.96 3.58 9.83
CA THR A 23 18.35 2.44 9.02
C THR A 23 17.26 2.28 7.97
N ALA A 24 17.46 2.88 6.79
CA ALA A 24 16.79 2.43 5.58
C ALA A 24 17.30 1.01 5.33
N GLU A 25 16.76 0.04 6.07
CA GLU A 25 17.02 -1.37 5.80
C GLU A 25 16.54 -1.62 4.39
N PHE A 26 17.48 -1.94 3.51
CA PHE A 26 17.14 -2.39 2.18
C PHE A 26 16.19 -3.58 2.30
N PRO A 27 15.10 -3.62 1.52
CA PRO A 27 14.16 -4.72 1.55
C PRO A 27 14.90 -6.06 1.38
N SER A 28 14.73 -6.98 2.34
CA SER A 28 15.36 -8.30 2.27
C SER A 28 14.84 -9.14 1.11
N GLN A 29 13.61 -8.86 0.67
CA GLN A 29 12.98 -9.50 -0.49
C GLN A 29 13.29 -8.78 -1.80
N SER A 30 13.53 -9.56 -2.86
CA SER A 30 13.72 -9.03 -4.20
C SER A 30 12.47 -8.30 -4.72
N PHE A 31 12.69 -7.35 -5.64
CA PHE A 31 11.60 -6.66 -6.35
C PHE A 31 10.58 -7.64 -6.95
N ARG A 32 11.05 -8.70 -7.62
CA ARG A 32 10.19 -9.71 -8.24
C ARG A 32 9.32 -10.45 -7.22
N SER A 33 9.87 -10.80 -6.07
CA SER A 33 9.13 -11.47 -5.00
C SER A 33 7.99 -10.59 -4.49
N ARG A 34 8.29 -9.33 -4.19
CA ARG A 34 7.32 -8.35 -3.69
C ARG A 34 6.26 -8.01 -4.74
N LEU A 35 6.65 -7.91 -6.01
CA LEU A 35 5.71 -7.74 -7.12
C LEU A 35 4.76 -8.95 -7.23
N SER A 36 5.30 -10.16 -7.18
CA SER A 36 4.53 -11.40 -7.23
C SER A 36 3.57 -11.55 -6.05
N GLU A 37 3.95 -11.07 -4.86
CA GLU A 37 3.07 -11.03 -3.69
C GLU A 37 1.87 -10.12 -3.94
N GLY A 38 2.11 -8.90 -4.44
CA GLY A 38 1.05 -7.98 -4.83
C GLY A 38 0.13 -8.55 -5.90
N ASP A 39 0.70 -9.21 -6.92
CA ASP A 39 -0.05 -9.89 -7.98
C ASP A 39 -0.89 -11.05 -7.43
N SER A 40 -0.39 -11.79 -6.44
CA SER A 40 -1.14 -12.88 -5.78
C SER A 40 -2.35 -12.34 -5.03
N HIS A 41 -2.18 -11.22 -4.30
CA HIS A 41 -3.29 -10.52 -3.66
C HIS A 41 -4.32 -10.02 -4.68
N MET A 42 -3.88 -9.50 -5.82
CA MET A 42 -4.79 -9.09 -6.90
C MET A 42 -5.57 -10.29 -7.46
N GLY A 43 -4.91 -11.43 -7.69
CA GLY A 43 -5.55 -12.65 -8.16
C GLY A 43 -6.62 -13.17 -7.19
N TRP A 44 -6.31 -13.22 -5.89
CA TRP A 44 -7.30 -13.58 -4.86
C TRP A 44 -8.48 -12.61 -4.83
N SER A 45 -8.22 -11.31 -5.00
CA SER A 45 -9.27 -10.28 -5.01
C SER A 45 -10.30 -10.53 -6.11
N LEU A 46 -9.82 -10.81 -7.33
CA LEU A 46 -10.68 -11.11 -8.47
C LEU A 46 -11.50 -12.38 -8.24
N ASN A 47 -10.87 -13.46 -7.78
CA ASN A 47 -11.57 -14.72 -7.53
C ASN A 47 -12.67 -14.57 -6.46
N TYR A 48 -12.40 -13.82 -5.39
CA TYR A 48 -13.40 -13.55 -4.36
C TYR A 48 -14.49 -12.61 -4.86
N PHE A 49 -14.16 -11.64 -5.71
CA PHE A 49 -15.16 -10.76 -6.28
C PHE A 49 -16.13 -11.53 -7.19
N GLU A 50 -15.61 -12.39 -8.06
CA GLU A 50 -16.41 -13.29 -8.90
C GLU A 50 -17.29 -14.23 -8.05
N SER A 51 -16.71 -14.83 -7.01
CA SER A 51 -17.46 -15.68 -6.07
C SER A 51 -18.60 -14.91 -5.39
N TRP A 52 -18.38 -13.64 -5.05
CA TRP A 52 -19.42 -12.78 -4.51
C TRP A 52 -20.48 -12.43 -5.56
N GLN A 53 -20.11 -12.09 -6.80
CA GLN A 53 -21.08 -11.80 -7.86
C GLN A 53 -22.02 -12.98 -8.13
N ASN A 54 -21.51 -14.22 -8.02
CA ASN A 54 -22.29 -15.43 -8.26
C ASN A 54 -23.19 -15.82 -7.07
N GLY A 55 -22.76 -15.57 -5.83
CA GLY A 55 -23.45 -16.08 -4.62
C GLY A 55 -23.95 -15.01 -3.66
N LEU A 56 -23.60 -13.74 -3.87
CA LEU A 56 -23.84 -12.57 -3.01
C LEU A 56 -23.45 -12.77 -1.54
N GLN A 57 -22.59 -13.73 -1.24
CA GLN A 57 -22.15 -13.98 0.13
C GLN A 57 -21.17 -12.89 0.58
N GLN A 58 -21.58 -12.09 1.57
CA GLN A 58 -20.83 -10.93 2.05
C GLN A 58 -19.38 -11.26 2.48
N ARG A 59 -19.11 -12.50 2.91
CA ARG A 59 -17.75 -12.95 3.26
C ARG A 59 -16.79 -12.79 2.08
N TYR A 60 -17.19 -13.15 0.87
CA TYR A 60 -16.34 -13.04 -0.30
C TYR A 60 -16.09 -11.59 -0.70
N LEU A 61 -17.11 -10.73 -0.58
CA LEU A 61 -16.94 -9.29 -0.80
C LEU A 61 -15.90 -8.68 0.16
N LYS A 62 -15.95 -9.03 1.45
CA LYS A 62 -14.95 -8.59 2.45
C LYS A 62 -13.54 -9.13 2.15
N LEU A 63 -13.44 -10.37 1.68
CA LEU A 63 -12.15 -10.95 1.28
C LEU A 63 -11.59 -10.24 0.05
N ALA A 64 -12.42 -9.98 -0.96
CA ALA A 64 -12.04 -9.23 -2.16
C ALA A 64 -11.52 -7.83 -1.79
N GLU A 65 -12.26 -7.09 -0.95
CA GLU A 65 -11.83 -5.77 -0.43
C GLU A 65 -10.47 -5.86 0.26
N ARG A 66 -10.31 -6.80 1.22
CA ARG A 66 -9.09 -6.95 2.01
C ARG A 66 -7.87 -7.24 1.13
N HIS A 67 -7.99 -8.18 0.20
CA HIS A 67 -6.89 -8.52 -0.69
C HIS A 67 -6.57 -7.39 -1.68
N THR A 68 -7.58 -6.63 -2.12
CA THR A 68 -7.37 -5.50 -3.03
C THR A 68 -6.57 -4.40 -2.32
N ILE A 69 -6.93 -4.07 -1.08
CA ILE A 69 -6.20 -3.08 -0.27
C ILE A 69 -4.77 -3.54 0.00
N ALA A 70 -4.56 -4.83 0.28
CA ALA A 70 -3.23 -5.38 0.48
C ALA A 70 -2.37 -5.22 -0.79
N ALA A 71 -2.92 -5.55 -1.97
CA ALA A 71 -2.24 -5.34 -3.25
C ALA A 71 -1.86 -3.87 -3.46
N ILE A 72 -2.79 -2.94 -3.23
CA ILE A 72 -2.55 -1.49 -3.37
C ILE A 72 -1.38 -1.05 -2.48
N LYS A 73 -1.36 -1.49 -1.20
CA LYS A 73 -0.28 -1.15 -0.27
C LYS A 73 1.06 -1.72 -0.71
N LEU A 74 1.10 -2.99 -1.12
CA LEU A 74 2.32 -3.63 -1.63
C LEU A 74 2.87 -2.91 -2.85
N PHE A 75 2.02 -2.59 -3.84
CA PHE A 75 2.44 -1.85 -5.02
C PHE A 75 2.85 -0.41 -4.69
N ARG A 76 2.17 0.28 -3.77
CA ARG A 76 2.59 1.61 -3.32
C ARG A 76 3.99 1.60 -2.71
N HIS A 77 4.26 0.66 -1.81
CA HIS A 77 5.58 0.54 -1.20
C HIS A 77 6.64 0.20 -2.25
N LEU A 78 6.33 -0.74 -3.14
CA LEU A 78 7.25 -1.12 -4.21
C LEU A 78 7.52 0.04 -5.19
N GLU A 79 6.52 0.86 -5.52
CA GLU A 79 6.68 2.07 -6.33
C GLU A 79 7.56 3.10 -5.62
N SER A 80 7.38 3.28 -4.30
CA SER A 80 8.21 4.19 -3.50
C SER A 80 9.67 3.77 -3.42
N ASP A 81 9.93 2.46 -3.43
CA ASP A 81 11.28 1.90 -3.39
C ASP A 81 11.95 1.87 -4.78
N THR A 82 11.20 2.18 -5.84
CA THR A 82 11.67 2.10 -7.23
C THR A 82 11.88 3.49 -7.80
N SER A 83 13.00 3.72 -8.49
CA SER A 83 13.26 5.03 -9.10
C SER A 83 12.33 5.28 -10.31
N PRO A 84 11.73 6.48 -10.46
CA PRO A 84 10.97 6.83 -11.66
C PRO A 84 11.77 6.78 -12.98
N ARG A 85 13.10 6.63 -12.91
CA ARG A 85 13.98 6.55 -14.07
C ARG A 85 14.07 5.14 -14.68
N ILE A 86 13.51 4.12 -14.02
CA ILE A 86 13.55 2.73 -14.49
C ILE A 86 12.14 2.22 -14.81
N SER A 87 12.06 1.27 -15.73
CA SER A 87 10.79 0.77 -16.29
C SER A 87 9.85 0.15 -15.24
N GLU A 88 10.44 -0.49 -14.24
CA GLU A 88 9.81 -1.19 -13.13
C GLU A 88 8.88 -0.27 -12.35
N PHE A 89 9.23 1.01 -12.22
CA PHE A 89 8.41 2.00 -11.55
C PHE A 89 7.03 2.13 -12.21
N TYR A 90 7.00 2.17 -13.54
CA TYR A 90 5.77 2.32 -14.31
C TYR A 90 4.95 1.04 -14.32
N VAL A 91 5.60 -0.13 -14.31
CA VAL A 91 4.93 -1.42 -14.15
C VAL A 91 4.17 -1.45 -12.82
N VAL A 92 4.84 -1.12 -11.71
CA VAL A 92 4.22 -1.14 -10.38
C VAL A 92 3.11 -0.09 -10.26
N ARG A 93 3.34 1.12 -10.78
CA ARG A 93 2.31 2.18 -10.81
C ARG A 93 1.06 1.75 -11.57
N GLU A 94 1.21 1.08 -12.70
CA GLU A 94 0.07 0.57 -13.48
C GLU A 94 -0.68 -0.52 -12.70
N ARG A 95 0.04 -1.45 -12.05
CA ARG A 95 -0.58 -2.47 -11.17
C ARG A 95 -1.36 -1.82 -10.03
N ARG A 96 -0.78 -0.83 -9.35
CA ARG A 96 -1.45 -0.06 -8.29
C ARG A 96 -2.72 0.61 -8.79
N THR A 97 -2.64 1.30 -9.93
CA THR A 97 -3.78 2.00 -10.54
C THR A 97 -4.92 1.02 -10.86
N ARG A 98 -4.60 -0.15 -11.41
CA ARG A 98 -5.60 -1.20 -11.66
C ARG A 98 -6.25 -1.72 -10.38
N SER A 99 -5.47 -1.96 -9.33
CA SER A 99 -6.04 -2.38 -8.04
C SER A 99 -6.93 -1.31 -7.41
N CYS A 100 -6.58 -0.03 -7.55
CA CYS A 100 -7.45 1.06 -7.11
C CYS A 100 -8.78 1.11 -7.87
N ARG A 101 -8.76 0.89 -9.20
CA ARG A 101 -9.99 0.77 -9.99
C ARG A 101 -10.85 -0.40 -9.54
N LEU A 102 -10.25 -1.57 -9.32
CA LEU A 102 -10.97 -2.74 -8.78
C LEU A 102 -11.61 -2.43 -7.42
N LEU A 103 -10.92 -1.70 -6.53
CA LEU A 103 -11.51 -1.31 -5.23
C LEU A 103 -12.74 -0.41 -5.40
N ALA A 104 -12.69 0.55 -6.33
CA ALA A 104 -13.86 1.37 -6.64
C ALA A 104 -15.01 0.53 -7.23
N GLU A 105 -14.71 -0.41 -8.13
CA GLU A 105 -15.70 -1.34 -8.68
C GLU A 105 -16.35 -2.20 -7.60
N LEU A 106 -15.55 -2.72 -6.65
CA LEU A 106 -16.02 -3.47 -5.49
C LEU A 106 -16.97 -2.62 -4.63
N GLN A 107 -16.58 -1.38 -4.32
CA GLN A 107 -17.38 -0.46 -3.51
C GLN A 107 -18.68 -0.07 -4.22
N PHE A 108 -18.62 0.19 -5.51
CA PHE A 108 -19.79 0.51 -6.33
C PHE A 108 -20.76 -0.67 -6.42
N ALA A 109 -20.25 -1.87 -6.74
CA ALA A 109 -21.06 -3.07 -6.81
C ALA A 109 -21.68 -3.41 -5.45
N ALA A 110 -20.89 -3.35 -4.37
CA ALA A 110 -21.40 -3.54 -3.01
C ALA A 110 -22.58 -2.60 -2.71
N SER A 111 -22.43 -1.31 -3.02
CA SER A 111 -23.47 -0.30 -2.81
C SER A 111 -24.75 -0.62 -3.59
N ASN A 112 -24.63 -1.04 -4.85
CA ASN A 112 -25.77 -1.44 -5.68
C ASN A 112 -26.55 -2.64 -5.11
N HIS A 113 -25.88 -3.47 -4.31
CA HIS A 113 -26.49 -4.61 -3.61
C HIS A 113 -26.82 -4.30 -2.14
N GLY A 114 -26.82 -3.04 -1.72
CA GLY A 114 -27.16 -2.63 -0.35
C GLY A 114 -26.10 -2.97 0.69
N HIS A 115 -24.87 -3.25 0.27
CA HIS A 115 -23.74 -3.50 1.15
C HIS A 115 -22.81 -2.28 1.22
N GLN A 116 -22.33 -1.98 2.42
CA GLN A 116 -21.28 -0.99 2.61
C GLN A 116 -19.96 -1.69 2.96
N LEU A 117 -18.95 -1.42 2.15
CA LEU A 117 -17.57 -1.81 2.40
C LEU A 117 -16.95 -0.86 3.43
N SER A 118 -16.11 -1.39 4.30
CA SER A 118 -15.66 -0.69 5.52
C SER A 118 -14.43 0.20 5.30
N SER A 119 -13.71 -0.04 4.21
CA SER A 119 -12.44 0.63 3.98
C SER A 119 -12.60 2.00 3.33
N ASN A 120 -11.83 2.95 3.85
CA ASN A 120 -11.54 4.18 3.14
C ASN A 120 -10.62 3.89 1.97
N THR A 121 -10.66 4.77 0.96
CA THR A 121 -9.71 4.77 -0.16
C THR A 121 -8.27 4.75 0.36
N PRO A 122 -7.47 3.71 0.03
CA PRO A 122 -6.09 3.62 0.47
C PRO A 122 -5.22 4.70 -0.17
N ASP A 123 -4.17 5.12 0.54
CA ASP A 123 -3.22 6.10 0.02
C ASP A 123 -2.64 5.64 -1.32
N GLY A 124 -2.58 6.54 -2.30
CA GLY A 124 -1.97 6.28 -3.61
C GLY A 124 -2.98 5.79 -4.64
N CYS A 125 -4.23 5.60 -4.24
CA CYS A 125 -5.35 5.61 -5.18
C CYS A 125 -5.71 7.05 -5.53
N ILE A 126 -5.67 7.33 -6.84
CA ILE A 126 -6.21 8.55 -7.43
C ILE A 126 -7.27 8.07 -8.42
N TYR A 127 -8.54 8.35 -8.12
CA TYR A 127 -9.61 8.12 -9.07
C TYR A 127 -9.56 9.26 -10.07
N PHE A 128 -9.14 8.96 -11.30
CA PHE A 128 -9.25 9.86 -12.44
C PHE A 128 -10.54 9.57 -13.19
#